data_AF-A0A1V5TWC3-F1
#
_entry.id   AF-A0A1V5TWC3-F1
#
_cell.length_a   1.000
_cell.length_b   1.000
_cell.length_c   1.000
_cell.angle_alpha   90.00
_cell.angle_beta   90.00
_cell.angle_gamma   90.00
#
_symmetry.space_group_name_H-M   'P 1'
#
loop_
_entity.id
_entity.type
_entity.pdbx_description
1 polymer ?
#
loop_
_entity_poly.entity_id
_entity_poly.type
_entity_poly.pdbx_seq_one_letter_code
_entity_poly.pdbx_strand_id
1 'polypeptide(L)'
;MNIFSIDIQEPYLTFVINGEKTIEGRLNKGKFAQIKAGDILKVGPDGIQFRVLNKNIYSTFREMIEKEGLANIVPDKDNIDDATNIYYNFYTKDQEKEFGIVAIRVSRI
;
A
#
# COMPACT_ATOMS: atom_id res chain seq x y z
N MET A 1 -6.83 -3.58 -18.61
CA MET A 1 -6.47 -4.38 -17.42
C MET A 1 -5.00 -4.73 -17.57
N ASN A 2 -4.16 -4.19 -16.69
CA ASN A 2 -2.73 -4.44 -16.67
C ASN A 2 -2.38 -5.34 -15.48
N ILE A 3 -1.20 -5.96 -15.54
CA ILE A 3 -0.66 -6.79 -14.46
C ILE A 3 0.65 -6.16 -13.99
N PHE A 4 0.77 -5.94 -12.68
CA PHE A 4 1.97 -5.38 -12.06
C PHE A 4 2.52 -6.34 -11.01
N SER A 5 3.82 -6.61 -11.03
CA SER A 5 4.49 -7.34 -9.95
C SER A 5 4.98 -6.36 -8.89
N ILE A 6 4.74 -6.66 -7.62
CA ILE A 6 5.19 -5.87 -6.47
C ILE A 6 5.76 -6.78 -5.38
N ASP A 7 6.75 -6.25 -4.67
CA ASP A 7 7.34 -6.90 -3.50
C ASP A 7 6.88 -6.20 -2.23
N ILE A 8 6.49 -7.00 -1.24
CA ILE A 8 6.10 -6.56 0.10
C ILE A 8 6.97 -7.34 1.08
N GLN A 9 7.54 -6.64 2.06
CA GLN A 9 8.37 -7.27 3.09
C GLN A 9 7.50 -7.88 4.18
N GLU A 10 8.01 -8.94 4.82
CA GLU A 10 7.41 -9.45 6.05
C GLU A 10 7.50 -8.41 7.18
N PRO A 11 6.51 -8.33 8.09
CA PRO A 11 5.34 -9.21 8.20
C PRO A 11 4.15 -8.86 7.28
N TYR A 12 4.23 -7.75 6.53
CA TYR A 12 3.10 -7.23 5.74
C TYR A 12 2.71 -8.12 4.56
N LEU A 13 3.64 -8.91 4.05
CA LEU A 13 3.36 -9.92 3.04
C LEU A 13 2.39 -10.98 3.59
N THR A 14 2.67 -11.52 4.77
CA THR A 14 1.75 -12.45 5.45
C THR A 14 0.38 -11.81 5.68
N PHE A 15 0.33 -10.56 6.15
CA PHE A 15 -0.95 -9.87 6.41
C PHE A 15 -1.79 -9.65 5.15
N VAL A 16 -1.19 -9.32 4.00
CA VAL A 16 -1.96 -9.16 2.75
C VAL A 16 -2.42 -10.52 2.21
N ILE A 17 -1.61 -11.58 2.35
CA ILE A 17 -1.99 -12.93 1.95
C ILE A 17 -3.18 -13.45 2.76
N ASN A 18 -3.21 -13.15 4.07
CA ASN A 18 -4.29 -13.52 4.99
C ASN A 18 -5.52 -12.61 4.92
N GLY A 19 -5.43 -11.47 4.22
CA GLY A 19 -6.53 -10.51 4.07
C GLY A 19 -6.71 -9.55 5.25
N GLU A 20 -5.77 -9.54 6.20
CA GLU A 20 -5.74 -8.61 7.33
C GLU A 20 -5.33 -7.20 6.87
N LYS A 21 -4.38 -7.13 5.93
CA LYS A 21 -3.98 -5.92 5.23
C LYS A 21 -4.66 -5.85 3.87
N THR A 22 -5.52 -4.86 3.66
CA THR A 22 -6.30 -4.70 2.42
C THR A 22 -5.89 -3.49 1.58
N ILE A 23 -4.98 -2.66 2.11
CA ILE A 23 -4.54 -1.41 1.46
C ILE A 23 -3.02 -1.38 1.40
N GLU A 24 -2.50 -1.22 0.19
CA GLU A 24 -1.08 -1.05 -0.08
C GLU A 24 -0.77 0.44 -0.30
N GLY A 25 -0.10 1.04 0.69
CA GLY A 25 0.36 2.43 0.64
C GLY A 25 1.75 2.55 0.00
N ARG A 26 1.92 3.44 -0.98
CA ARG A 26 3.20 3.69 -1.66
C ARG A 26 3.33 5.16 -2.06
N LEU A 27 4.54 5.62 -2.35
CA LEU A 27 4.72 6.88 -3.07
C LEU A 27 4.00 6.81 -4.43
N ASN A 28 3.32 7.88 -4.81
CA ASN A 28 2.65 8.00 -6.11
C ASN A 28 3.66 8.25 -7.24
N LYS A 29 4.50 7.25 -7.52
CA LYS A 29 5.57 7.32 -8.53
C LYS A 29 5.72 6.01 -9.31
N GLY A 30 6.28 6.11 -10.51
CA GLY A 30 6.57 4.96 -11.37
C GLY A 30 5.34 4.09 -11.62
N LYS A 31 5.49 2.76 -11.49
CA LYS A 31 4.37 1.82 -11.69
C LYS A 31 3.18 2.07 -10.77
N PHE A 32 3.41 2.54 -9.53
CA PHE A 32 2.33 2.77 -8.57
C PHE A 32 1.42 3.93 -8.97
N ALA A 33 1.96 4.94 -9.64
CA ALA A 33 1.17 6.02 -10.21
C ALA A 33 0.25 5.54 -11.35
N GLN A 34 0.70 4.52 -12.11
CA GLN A 34 -0.01 3.99 -13.28
C GLN A 34 -1.13 2.99 -12.93
N ILE A 35 -1.02 2.31 -11.79
CA ILE A 35 -2.02 1.33 -11.32
C ILE A 35 -3.40 2.01 -11.21
N LYS A 36 -4.46 1.31 -11.62
CA LYS A 36 -5.85 1.76 -11.47
C LYS A 36 -6.78 0.63 -11.08
N ALA A 37 -8.01 0.98 -10.70
CA ALA A 37 -9.06 0.00 -10.42
C ALA A 37 -9.25 -0.95 -11.61
N GLY A 38 -9.40 -2.24 -11.30
CA GLY A 38 -9.52 -3.32 -12.28
C GLY A 38 -8.18 -3.93 -12.73
N ASP A 39 -7.03 -3.36 -12.37
CA ASP A 39 -5.72 -3.99 -12.61
C ASP A 39 -5.46 -5.14 -11.62
N ILE A 40 -4.43 -5.94 -11.91
CA ILE A 40 -4.00 -7.08 -11.09
C ILE A 40 -2.62 -6.82 -10.51
N LEU A 41 -2.45 -7.03 -9.22
CA LEU A 41 -1.15 -7.07 -8.56
C LEU A 41 -0.73 -8.51 -8.33
N LYS A 42 0.49 -8.86 -8.76
CA LYS A 42 1.19 -10.07 -8.35
C LYS A 42 2.08 -9.71 -7.17
N VAL A 43 1.81 -10.31 -6.02
CA VAL A 43 2.47 -9.98 -4.76
C VAL A 43 3.36 -11.12 -4.32
N GLY A 44 4.60 -10.80 -3.96
CA GLY A 44 5.56 -11.74 -3.40
C GLY A 44 6.14 -12.73 -4.43
N PRO A 45 7.03 -13.63 -3.98
CA PRO A 45 7.80 -14.52 -4.86
C PRO A 45 6.91 -15.50 -5.63
N ASP A 46 5.81 -15.96 -5.02
CA ASP A 46 4.86 -16.87 -5.66
C ASP A 46 3.89 -16.16 -6.61
N GLY A 47 3.95 -14.82 -6.68
CA GLY A 47 3.12 -14.01 -7.57
C GLY A 47 1.63 -14.13 -7.30
N ILE A 48 1.24 -14.23 -6.02
CA ILE A 48 -0.15 -14.34 -5.58
C ILE A 48 -0.93 -13.13 -6.11
N GLN A 49 -2.09 -13.38 -6.72
CA GLN A 49 -2.83 -12.37 -7.46
C GLN A 49 -3.88 -11.69 -6.61
N PHE A 50 -3.92 -10.36 -6.75
CA PHE A 50 -4.90 -9.50 -6.10
C PHE A 50 -5.49 -8.54 -7.12
N ARG A 51 -6.81 -8.32 -7.04
CA ARG A 51 -7.49 -7.31 -7.85
C ARG A 51 -7.41 -5.97 -7.16
N VAL A 52 -7.07 -4.93 -7.91
CA VAL A 52 -7.18 -3.55 -7.44
C VAL A 52 -8.64 -3.12 -7.48
N LEU A 53 -9.20 -2.86 -6.31
CA LEU A 53 -10.59 -2.44 -6.15
C LEU A 53 -10.76 -0.93 -6.32
N ASN A 54 -9.85 -0.15 -5.74
CA ASN A 54 -9.82 1.30 -5.85
C ASN A 54 -8.39 1.83 -5.61
N LYS A 55 -8.12 3.06 -6.05
CA LYS A 55 -6.90 3.82 -5.74
C LYS A 55 -7.26 5.24 -5.32
N ASN A 56 -6.84 5.61 -4.11
CA ASN A 56 -6.95 6.98 -3.60
C ASN A 56 -5.56 7.63 -3.52
N ILE A 57 -5.51 8.97 -3.53
CA ILE A 57 -4.27 9.75 -3.43
C ILE A 57 -4.36 10.66 -2.21
N TYR A 58 -3.26 10.77 -1.49
CA TYR A 58 -3.12 11.59 -0.29
C TYR A 58 -1.83 12.40 -0.32
N SER A 59 -1.78 13.46 0.48
CA SER A 59 -0.59 14.32 0.55
C SER A 59 0.49 13.71 1.44
N THR A 60 0.10 12.93 2.46
CA THR A 60 1.03 12.32 3.43
C THR A 60 0.62 10.90 3.81
N PHE A 61 1.58 10.11 4.30
CA PHE A 61 1.31 8.78 4.84
C PHE A 61 0.38 8.84 6.05
N ARG A 62 0.52 9.87 6.90
CA ARG A 62 -0.36 10.07 8.05
C ARG A 62 -1.81 10.24 7.61
N GLU A 63 -2.06 11.16 6.67
CA GLU A 63 -3.40 11.42 6.14
C GLU A 63 -4.02 10.16 5.54
N MET A 64 -3.23 9.39 4.78
CA MET A 64 -3.66 8.10 4.25
C MET A 64 -4.12 7.16 5.38
N ILE A 65 -3.30 6.97 6.42
CA ILE A 65 -3.60 6.06 7.53
C ILE A 65 -4.86 6.50 8.29
N GLU A 66 -5.02 7.80 8.52
CA GLU A 66 -6.19 8.38 9.18
C GLU A 66 -7.49 8.15 8.38
N LYS A 67 -7.43 8.22 7.06
CA LYS A 67 -8.61 8.10 6.18
C LYS A 67 -8.96 6.66 5.82
N GLU A 68 -7.95 5.84 5.56
CA GLU A 68 -8.12 4.46 5.11
C GLU A 68 -8.20 3.46 6.27
N GLY A 69 -7.82 3.88 7.48
CA GLY A 69 -7.87 3.09 8.70
C GLY A 69 -6.58 2.30 8.91
N LEU A 70 -5.99 2.47 10.10
CA LEU A 70 -4.71 1.87 10.48
C LEU A 70 -4.67 0.36 10.24
N ALA A 71 -5.66 -0.38 10.74
CA ALA A 71 -5.68 -1.84 10.66
C ALA A 71 -5.67 -2.37 9.21
N ASN A 72 -6.20 -1.61 8.25
CA ASN A 72 -6.21 -2.02 6.84
C ASN A 72 -4.83 -1.91 6.18
N ILE A 73 -3.89 -1.19 6.80
CA ILE A 73 -2.59 -0.82 6.22
C ILE A 73 -1.45 -1.45 7.02
N VAL A 74 -1.47 -1.30 8.35
CA VAL A 74 -0.41 -1.72 9.27
C VAL A 74 -1.07 -2.42 10.47
N PRO A 75 -1.60 -3.64 10.29
CA PRO A 75 -2.45 -4.30 11.28
C PRO A 75 -1.73 -4.66 12.59
N ASP A 76 -0.40 -4.67 12.62
CA ASP A 76 0.43 -4.99 13.78
C ASP A 76 0.86 -3.75 14.59
N LYS A 77 0.18 -2.61 14.41
CA LYS A 77 0.42 -1.38 15.18
C LYS A 77 -0.87 -0.89 15.81
N ASP A 78 -0.70 -0.17 16.91
CA ASP A 78 -1.83 0.35 17.70
C ASP A 78 -2.03 1.86 17.53
N ASN A 79 -1.08 2.56 16.90
CA ASN A 79 -1.15 4.01 16.72
C ASN A 79 -0.59 4.48 15.37
N ILE A 80 -1.07 5.65 14.95
CA ILE A 80 -0.77 6.24 13.64
C ILE A 80 0.70 6.64 13.53
N ASP A 81 1.33 7.10 14.62
CA ASP A 81 2.71 7.59 14.57
C ASP A 81 3.67 6.44 14.24
N ASP A 82 3.54 5.31 14.92
CA ASP A 82 4.35 4.12 14.64
C ASP A 82 4.09 3.55 13.24
N ALA A 83 2.82 3.49 12.84
CA ALA A 83 2.44 3.07 11.49
C ALA A 83 3.03 3.99 10.40
N THR A 84 3.06 5.30 10.66
CA THR A 84 3.66 6.27 9.73
C THR A 84 5.18 6.12 9.69
N ASN A 85 5.83 5.90 10.84
CA ASN A 85 7.28 5.74 10.93
C ASN A 85 7.82 4.53 10.16
N ILE A 86 7.02 3.48 10.01
CA ILE A 86 7.37 2.35 9.13
C ILE A 86 7.63 2.80 7.71
N TYR A 87 6.81 3.70 7.17
CA TYR A 87 7.01 4.24 5.82
C TYR A 87 8.29 5.07 5.72
N TYR A 88 8.65 5.80 6.78
CA TYR A 88 9.86 6.62 6.79
C TYR A 88 11.16 5.83 6.95
N ASN A 89 11.08 4.53 7.24
CA ASN A 89 12.23 3.63 7.08
C ASN A 89 12.58 3.38 5.60
N PHE A 90 11.64 3.63 4.68
CA PHE A 90 11.81 3.39 3.24
C PHE A 90 11.84 4.66 2.39
N TYR A 91 11.19 5.73 2.85
CA TYR A 91 10.98 6.95 2.08
C TYR A 91 11.29 8.19 2.91
N THR A 92 11.84 9.22 2.26
CA THR A 92 12.06 10.50 2.93
C THR A 92 10.81 11.37 2.91
N LYS A 93 10.73 12.33 3.83
CA LYS A 93 9.68 13.36 3.84
C LYS A 93 9.68 14.22 2.56
N ASP A 94 10.85 14.45 1.98
CA ASP A 94 10.96 15.17 0.70
C ASP A 94 10.33 14.38 -0.44
N GLN A 95 10.52 13.05 -0.48
CA GLN A 95 9.85 12.19 -1.46
C GLN A 95 8.34 12.14 -1.26
N GLU A 96 7.88 12.09 -0.01
CA GLU A 96 6.45 12.21 0.31
C GLU A 96 5.87 13.52 -0.25
N LYS A 97 6.57 14.64 -0.04
CA LYS A 97 6.15 15.95 -0.55
C LYS A 97 6.20 16.05 -2.07
N GLU A 98 7.21 15.46 -2.70
CA GLU A 98 7.41 15.50 -4.16
C GLU A 98 6.37 14.67 -4.90
N PHE A 99 6.10 13.45 -4.43
CA PHE A 99 5.27 12.49 -5.15
C PHE A 99 3.84 12.42 -4.62
N GLY A 100 3.62 12.68 -3.33
CA GLY A 100 2.40 12.28 -2.64
C GLY A 100 2.29 10.76 -2.51
N ILE A 101 1.17 10.30 -1.96
CA ILE A 101 0.94 8.89 -1.58
C ILE A 101 -0.23 8.32 -2.36
N VAL A 102 -0.12 7.07 -2.83
CA VAL A 102 -1.25 6.26 -3.29
C VAL A 102 -1.62 5.23 -2.24
N ALA A 103 -2.93 5.08 -2.00
CA ALA A 103 -3.51 3.98 -1.27
C ALA A 103 -4.22 3.05 -2.27
N ILE A 104 -3.70 1.84 -2.44
CA ILE A 104 -4.22 0.88 -3.42
C ILE A 104 -4.99 -0.19 -2.65
N ARG A 105 -6.32 -0.17 -2.73
CA ARG A 105 -7.17 -1.18 -2.09
C ARG A 105 -7.21 -2.44 -2.94
N VAL A 106 -6.95 -3.57 -2.31
CA VAL A 106 -6.81 -4.87 -2.98
C VAL A 106 -7.69 -5.94 -2.37
N SER A 107 -8.02 -6.96 -3.16
CA SER A 107 -8.68 -8.17 -2.69
C SER A 107 -8.11 -9.37 -3.43
N ARG A 108 -7.92 -10.47 -2.71
CA ARG A 108 -7.37 -11.71 -3.25
C ARG A 108 -8.31 -12.31 -4.32
N ILE A 109 -7.71 -12.90 -5.36
CA ILE A 109 -8.42 -13.60 -6.44
C ILE A 109 -8.33 -15.10 -6.23
#